data_AF-A0A9P9YE09-F1
#
_entry.id   AF-A0A9P9YE09-F1
#
_cell.length_a   1.000
_cell.length_b   1.000
_cell.length_c   1.000
_cell.angle_alpha   90.00
_cell.angle_beta   90.00
_cell.angle_gamma   90.00
#
_symmetry.space_group_name_H-M   'P 1'
#
loop_
_entity.id
_entity.type
_entity.pdbx_description
1 polymer ?
#
loop_
_entity_poly.entity_id
_entity_poly.type
_entity_poly.pdbx_seq_one_letter_code
_entity_poly.pdbx_strand_id
1 'polypeptide(L)'
;MPPTMGRNGSLLLFAVLLIILDVFPSVNANLWTRHNSNAYQTRRRSGPSNRCPKVGAIKNFDLERMMGCWHVVQYYASTEELPEYACMRSHFSFSKDDQHITMNFSYIFAEDPLREKLVGNITWMIPKFEEPGHWQHTEDIYEGIYNTYVLDTDYDNWGLVMHCAEKKKQPRYLSALLLARKPALADNEISFLRGKLPQDIDASFMFDIGQESCDNLMESSRDDPLAYVVNGRQNAKEIFKIVNKL
;
A
#
# COMPACT_ATOMS: atom_id res chain seq x y z
N MET A 1 -19.37 -30.97 80.89
CA MET A 1 -18.41 -29.84 80.89
C MET A 1 -17.92 -29.64 79.46
N PRO A 2 -17.99 -28.42 78.91
CA PRO A 2 -17.50 -28.06 77.56
C PRO A 2 -15.98 -27.70 77.65
N PRO A 3 -15.25 -27.48 76.53
CA PRO A 3 -15.38 -26.24 75.78
C PRO A 3 -15.33 -26.36 74.23
N THR A 4 -15.77 -25.25 73.67
CA THR A 4 -15.82 -24.76 72.29
C THR A 4 -14.46 -24.41 71.68
N MET A 5 -14.29 -24.64 70.37
CA MET A 5 -13.54 -23.80 69.40
C MET A 5 -13.92 -24.34 68.01
N GLY A 6 -14.69 -23.64 67.17
CA GLY A 6 -14.23 -22.58 66.26
C GLY A 6 -13.60 -23.20 65.01
N ARG A 7 -13.75 -22.72 63.77
CA ARG A 7 -14.45 -21.59 63.16
C ARG A 7 -14.10 -21.70 61.67
N ASN A 8 -15.11 -21.62 60.81
CA ASN A 8 -15.08 -21.24 59.39
C ASN A 8 -13.68 -21.07 58.75
N GLY A 9 -13.33 -21.95 57.82
CA GLY A 9 -12.09 -21.81 57.06
C GLY A 9 -11.90 -22.80 55.92
N SER A 10 -12.92 -23.07 55.10
CA SER A 10 -12.68 -23.90 53.89
C SER A 10 -13.63 -23.65 52.71
N LEU A 11 -14.40 -22.56 52.71
CA LEU A 11 -15.30 -22.24 51.59
C LEU A 11 -14.97 -20.91 50.88
N LEU A 12 -13.92 -20.19 51.31
CA LEU A 12 -13.51 -18.90 50.73
C LEU A 12 -12.33 -19.00 49.75
N LEU A 13 -11.71 -20.16 49.57
CA LEU A 13 -10.58 -20.32 48.64
C LEU A 13 -11.00 -20.72 47.21
N PHE A 14 -12.23 -21.16 47.00
CA PHE A 14 -12.75 -21.45 45.65
C PHE A 14 -13.56 -20.30 45.03
N ALA A 15 -13.98 -19.31 45.82
CA ALA A 15 -14.71 -18.14 45.30
C ALA A 15 -13.80 -16.98 44.85
N VAL A 16 -12.52 -16.98 45.24
CA VAL A 16 -11.58 -15.92 44.83
C VAL A 16 -10.87 -16.25 43.52
N LEU A 17 -10.78 -17.53 43.11
CA LEU A 17 -10.17 -17.90 41.83
C LEU A 17 -11.10 -17.69 40.61
N LEU A 18 -12.41 -17.50 40.83
CA LEU A 18 -13.38 -17.21 39.77
C LEU A 18 -13.65 -15.71 39.57
N ILE A 19 -13.07 -14.83 40.39
CA ILE A 19 -13.25 -13.36 40.26
C ILE A 19 -12.01 -12.69 39.63
N ILE A 20 -10.90 -13.41 39.42
CA ILE A 20 -9.69 -12.90 38.73
C ILE A 20 -9.65 -13.33 37.25
N LEU A 21 -10.81 -13.55 36.62
CA LEU A 21 -10.92 -13.70 35.17
C LEU A 21 -11.73 -12.59 34.48
N ASP A 22 -12.31 -11.65 35.24
CA ASP A 22 -13.12 -10.55 34.69
C ASP A 22 -12.45 -9.17 34.76
N VAL A 23 -11.14 -9.10 35.04
CA VAL A 23 -10.36 -7.84 34.99
C VAL A 23 -9.15 -7.96 34.07
N PHE A 24 -9.33 -8.62 32.93
CA PHE A 24 -8.57 -8.23 31.74
C PHE A 24 -9.53 -7.45 30.85
N PRO A 25 -9.30 -6.16 30.57
CA PRO A 25 -9.98 -5.53 29.45
C PRO A 25 -9.65 -6.40 28.25
N SER A 26 -10.68 -6.94 27.62
CA SER A 26 -10.56 -7.68 26.37
C SER A 26 -9.71 -6.85 25.44
N VAL A 27 -8.46 -7.28 25.25
CA VAL A 27 -7.57 -6.73 24.24
C VAL A 27 -8.36 -6.73 22.94
N ASN A 28 -8.36 -5.58 22.26
CA ASN A 28 -9.06 -5.26 21.02
C ASN A 28 -8.70 -6.21 19.85
N ALA A 29 -8.97 -7.50 19.97
CA ALA A 29 -8.75 -8.52 18.96
C ALA A 29 -9.93 -8.64 17.97
N ASN A 30 -10.93 -7.76 18.06
CA ASN A 30 -12.25 -7.99 17.44
C ASN A 30 -12.70 -6.89 16.45
N LEU A 31 -11.88 -5.87 16.16
CA LEU A 31 -12.21 -4.88 15.12
C LEU A 31 -11.51 -5.20 13.80
N TRP A 32 -10.22 -5.53 13.83
CA TRP A 32 -9.41 -5.89 12.65
C TRP A 32 -9.83 -7.24 12.02
N THR A 33 -10.08 -8.26 12.83
CA THR A 33 -10.49 -9.60 12.36
C THR A 33 -11.92 -9.66 11.81
N ARG A 34 -12.84 -8.82 12.32
CA ARG A 34 -14.21 -8.69 11.79
C ARG A 34 -14.30 -7.87 10.50
N HIS A 35 -13.47 -6.84 10.33
CA HIS A 35 -13.38 -6.12 9.06
C HIS A 35 -12.91 -7.05 7.93
N ASN A 36 -11.93 -7.90 8.21
CA ASN A 36 -11.40 -8.87 7.25
C ASN A 36 -12.41 -9.91 6.75
N SER A 37 -13.29 -10.41 7.62
CA SER A 37 -14.25 -11.46 7.24
C SER A 37 -15.41 -10.91 6.39
N ASN A 38 -15.86 -9.69 6.64
CA ASN A 38 -16.90 -9.04 5.83
C ASN A 38 -16.36 -8.49 4.50
N ALA A 39 -15.15 -7.93 4.47
CA ALA A 39 -14.50 -7.46 3.25
C ALA A 39 -14.23 -8.63 2.28
N TYR A 40 -13.71 -9.77 2.79
CA TYR A 40 -13.54 -11.00 2.03
C TYR A 40 -14.87 -11.56 1.45
N GLN A 41 -15.94 -11.54 2.25
CA GLN A 41 -17.28 -11.94 1.80
C GLN A 41 -17.88 -11.00 0.74
N THR A 42 -17.55 -9.70 0.80
CA THR A 42 -18.06 -8.68 -0.14
C THR A 42 -17.34 -8.78 -1.49
N ARG A 43 -16.02 -9.00 -1.51
CA ARG A 43 -15.24 -9.28 -2.74
C ARG A 43 -15.72 -10.54 -3.47
N ARG A 44 -16.13 -11.58 -2.72
CA ARG A 44 -16.74 -12.80 -3.28
C ARG A 44 -18.07 -12.56 -3.99
N ARG A 45 -18.82 -11.50 -3.64
CA ARG A 45 -20.13 -11.21 -4.25
C ARG A 45 -20.03 -10.49 -5.59
N SER A 46 -18.94 -9.75 -5.84
CA SER A 46 -18.72 -9.04 -7.11
C SER A 46 -17.83 -9.80 -8.09
N GLY A 47 -17.00 -10.74 -7.62
CA GLY A 47 -16.13 -11.57 -8.47
C GLY A 47 -15.08 -10.76 -9.27
N PRO A 48 -13.99 -11.37 -9.72
CA PRO A 48 -13.04 -10.68 -10.59
C PRO A 48 -13.70 -10.36 -11.94
N SER A 49 -13.87 -9.06 -12.25
CA SER A 49 -14.28 -8.61 -13.58
C SER A 49 -13.09 -8.67 -14.54
N ASN A 50 -13.33 -9.12 -15.77
CA ASN A 50 -12.32 -9.11 -16.83
C ASN A 50 -12.24 -7.75 -17.56
N ARG A 51 -13.17 -6.82 -17.30
CA ARG A 51 -13.27 -5.55 -18.05
C ARG A 51 -13.11 -4.34 -17.16
N CYS A 52 -12.40 -3.32 -17.61
CA CYS A 52 -12.22 -2.07 -16.89
C CYS A 52 -13.55 -1.34 -16.62
N PRO A 53 -13.66 -0.64 -15.48
CA PRO A 53 -14.86 0.14 -15.20
C PRO A 53 -14.96 1.28 -16.22
N LYS A 54 -16.18 1.61 -16.63
CA LYS A 54 -16.41 2.75 -17.52
C LYS A 54 -16.33 4.03 -16.71
N VAL A 55 -15.18 4.69 -16.77
CA VAL A 55 -14.92 5.98 -16.12
C VAL A 55 -14.45 7.01 -17.14
N GLY A 56 -14.62 8.29 -16.82
CA GLY A 56 -14.04 9.39 -17.57
C GLY A 56 -12.94 10.07 -16.75
N ALA A 57 -11.95 10.64 -17.43
CA ALA A 57 -11.01 11.54 -16.79
C ALA A 57 -11.70 12.86 -16.36
N ILE A 58 -11.09 13.58 -15.42
CA ILE A 58 -11.51 14.91 -15.00
C ILE A 58 -11.61 15.85 -16.21
N LYS A 59 -12.66 16.68 -16.24
CA LYS A 59 -12.87 17.69 -17.28
C LYS A 59 -11.96 18.89 -17.07
N ASN A 60 -11.57 19.55 -18.16
CA ASN A 60 -10.69 20.73 -18.13
C ASN A 60 -9.40 20.49 -17.33
N PHE A 61 -8.82 19.30 -17.51
CA PHE A 61 -7.64 18.87 -16.78
C PHE A 61 -6.43 19.76 -17.11
N ASP A 62 -5.82 20.34 -16.08
CA ASP A 62 -4.58 21.09 -16.18
C ASP A 62 -3.39 20.16 -15.98
N LEU A 63 -2.80 19.74 -17.11
CA LEU A 63 -1.70 18.81 -17.14
C LEU A 63 -0.46 19.33 -16.39
N GLU A 64 -0.12 20.61 -16.57
CA GLU A 64 1.08 21.19 -15.97
C GLU A 64 0.97 21.27 -14.44
N ARG A 65 -0.23 21.61 -13.94
CA ARG A 65 -0.47 21.69 -12.49
C ARG A 65 -0.50 20.33 -11.79
N MET A 66 -0.81 19.25 -12.49
CA MET A 66 -0.77 17.88 -11.93
C MET A 66 0.67 17.39 -11.69
N MET A 67 1.65 17.92 -12.41
CA MET A 67 3.03 17.44 -12.35
C MET A 67 3.68 17.66 -10.97
N GLY A 68 4.85 17.06 -10.78
CA GLY A 68 5.65 17.15 -9.55
C GLY A 68 5.39 16.01 -8.58
N CYS A 69 5.82 16.22 -7.32
CA CYS A 69 5.84 15.19 -6.28
C CYS A 69 4.47 15.03 -5.61
N TRP A 70 4.14 13.78 -5.31
CA TRP A 70 2.95 13.37 -4.58
C TRP A 70 3.30 12.21 -3.63
N HIS A 71 2.70 12.21 -2.45
CA HIS A 71 2.64 11.08 -1.55
C HIS A 71 1.42 10.24 -1.91
N VAL A 72 1.57 8.93 -2.02
CA VAL A 72 0.41 8.03 -2.09
C VAL A 72 -0.03 7.78 -0.66
N VAL A 73 -1.23 8.24 -0.28
CA VAL A 73 -1.73 8.13 1.10
C VAL A 73 -2.72 6.99 1.28
N GLN A 74 -3.45 6.62 0.21
CA GLN A 74 -4.17 5.35 0.15
C GLN A 74 -3.92 4.67 -1.18
N TYR A 75 -3.85 3.35 -1.14
CA TYR A 75 -3.58 2.48 -2.28
C TYR A 75 -4.60 1.35 -2.33
N TYR A 76 -5.09 1.06 -3.53
CA TYR A 76 -5.83 -0.16 -3.82
C TYR A 76 -5.23 -0.84 -5.03
N ALA A 77 -5.18 -2.17 -5.00
CA ALA A 77 -5.00 -2.99 -6.18
C ALA A 77 -5.84 -4.27 -6.09
N SER A 78 -6.35 -4.71 -7.24
CA SER A 78 -7.19 -5.90 -7.35
C SER A 78 -6.47 -7.20 -7.02
N THR A 79 -5.14 -7.20 -6.98
CA THR A 79 -4.28 -8.33 -6.61
C THR A 79 -3.99 -8.39 -5.11
N GLU A 80 -4.17 -7.27 -4.40
CA GLU A 80 -3.77 -7.16 -3.00
C GLU A 80 -4.95 -7.45 -2.06
N GLU A 81 -4.62 -8.00 -0.90
CA GLU A 81 -5.57 -8.32 0.18
C GLU A 81 -5.18 -7.72 1.53
N LEU A 82 -3.93 -7.24 1.67
CA LEU A 82 -3.39 -6.68 2.90
C LEU A 82 -2.59 -5.40 2.61
N PRO A 83 -2.42 -4.52 3.61
CA PRO A 83 -1.53 -3.36 3.49
C PRO A 83 -0.06 -3.80 3.47
N GLU A 84 0.55 -3.88 2.29
CA GLU A 84 1.94 -4.35 2.14
C GLU A 84 2.98 -3.23 2.05
N TYR A 85 2.57 -1.99 1.74
CA TYR A 85 3.49 -0.92 1.36
C TYR A 85 3.50 0.26 2.34
N ALA A 86 4.65 0.93 2.42
CA ALA A 86 4.82 2.19 3.12
C ALA A 86 5.71 3.14 2.29
N CYS A 87 5.74 4.41 2.68
CA CYS A 87 6.59 5.46 2.08
C CYS A 87 6.45 5.57 0.56
N MET A 88 5.25 5.27 0.03
CA MET A 88 5.03 5.28 -1.40
C MET A 88 4.94 6.73 -1.90
N ARG A 89 5.81 7.08 -2.85
CA ARG A 89 5.91 8.41 -3.44
C ARG A 89 5.87 8.29 -4.96
N SER A 90 5.28 9.28 -5.61
CA SER A 90 5.22 9.39 -7.06
C SER A 90 5.63 10.78 -7.50
N HIS A 91 6.43 10.87 -8.55
CA HIS A 91 6.81 12.11 -9.21
C HIS A 91 6.36 12.06 -10.66
N PHE A 92 5.37 12.88 -11.00
CA PHE A 92 4.85 13.00 -12.37
C PHE A 92 5.60 14.08 -13.13
N SER A 93 6.02 13.78 -14.36
CA SER A 93 6.57 14.74 -15.31
C SER A 93 5.95 14.57 -16.69
N PHE A 94 5.92 15.64 -17.48
CA PHE A 94 5.41 15.63 -18.84
C PHE A 94 6.47 16.17 -19.80
N SER A 95 6.78 15.38 -20.85
CA SER A 95 7.64 15.80 -21.97
C SER A 95 6.76 16.38 -23.08
N LYS A 96 6.92 17.67 -23.39
CA LYS A 96 6.22 18.32 -24.52
C LYS A 96 6.68 17.78 -25.87
N ASP A 97 7.96 17.43 -25.97
CA ASP A 97 8.57 16.94 -27.21
C ASP A 97 8.09 15.53 -27.54
N ASP A 98 8.09 14.65 -26.55
CA ASP A 98 7.67 13.26 -26.73
C ASP A 98 6.17 13.07 -26.51
N GLN A 99 5.47 14.04 -25.93
CA GLN A 99 4.05 13.93 -25.55
C GLN A 99 3.76 12.80 -24.55
N HIS A 100 4.75 12.48 -23.71
CA HIS A 100 4.66 11.41 -22.72
C HIS A 100 4.58 11.97 -21.31
N ILE A 101 3.80 11.28 -20.48
CA ILE A 101 3.79 11.45 -19.03
C ILE A 101 4.63 10.34 -18.42
N THR A 102 5.48 10.69 -17.49
CA THR A 102 6.31 9.75 -16.75
C THR A 102 5.95 9.83 -15.27
N MET A 103 5.76 8.69 -14.62
CA MET A 103 5.72 8.58 -13.16
C MET A 103 6.93 7.82 -12.69
N ASN A 104 7.82 8.49 -11.98
CA ASN A 104 8.84 7.83 -11.17
C ASN A 104 8.24 7.56 -9.80
N PHE A 105 8.27 6.33 -9.34
CA PHE A 105 7.71 5.95 -8.05
C PHE A 105 8.74 5.25 -7.17
N SER A 106 8.56 5.36 -5.87
CA SER A 106 9.33 4.63 -4.88
C SER A 106 8.43 4.14 -3.75
N TYR A 107 8.78 3.03 -3.11
CA TYR A 107 8.09 2.52 -1.92
C TYR A 107 9.01 1.58 -1.12
N ILE A 108 8.56 1.18 0.06
CA ILE A 108 9.13 0.06 0.83
C ILE A 108 8.01 -0.95 1.13
N PHE A 109 8.39 -2.19 1.43
CA PHE A 109 7.47 -3.10 2.10
C PHE A 109 7.35 -2.72 3.58
N ALA A 110 6.13 -2.61 4.09
CA ALA A 110 5.86 -2.12 5.45
C ALA A 110 6.46 -3.03 6.53
N GLU A 111 6.55 -4.34 6.26
CA GLU A 111 7.07 -5.35 7.19
C GLU A 111 8.54 -5.70 6.93
N ASP A 112 9.21 -5.09 5.94
CA ASP A 112 10.61 -5.37 5.66
C ASP A 112 11.52 -4.72 6.74
N PRO A 113 12.25 -5.52 7.54
CA PRO A 113 13.14 -5.00 8.57
C PRO A 113 14.35 -4.24 8.00
N LEU A 114 14.73 -4.51 6.75
CA LEU A 114 15.84 -3.82 6.08
C LEU A 114 15.41 -2.45 5.53
N ARG A 115 14.10 -2.24 5.35
CA ARG A 115 13.51 -1.01 4.78
C ARG A 115 14.18 -0.65 3.45
N GLU A 116 14.32 -1.64 2.57
CA GLU A 116 14.88 -1.41 1.23
C GLU A 116 13.95 -0.52 0.41
N LYS A 117 14.50 0.57 -0.10
CA LYS A 117 13.79 1.48 -1.01
C LYS A 117 13.76 0.89 -2.40
N LEU A 118 12.56 0.54 -2.85
CA LEU A 118 12.29 0.12 -4.21
C LEU A 118 11.94 1.34 -5.05
N VAL A 119 12.41 1.36 -6.30
CA VAL A 119 12.15 2.43 -7.26
C VAL A 119 11.73 1.83 -8.59
N GLY A 120 10.88 2.56 -9.31
CA GLY A 120 10.47 2.19 -10.66
C GLY A 120 9.99 3.41 -11.42
N ASN A 121 9.74 3.22 -12.71
CA ASN A 121 9.15 4.22 -13.57
C ASN A 121 8.12 3.59 -14.51
N ILE A 122 7.17 4.40 -14.95
CA ILE A 122 6.22 4.04 -16.00
C ILE A 122 5.93 5.27 -16.84
N THR A 123 5.80 5.06 -18.14
CA THR A 123 5.53 6.12 -19.12
C THR A 123 4.20 5.86 -19.82
N TRP A 124 3.44 6.92 -20.08
CA TRP A 124 2.19 6.86 -20.83
C TRP A 124 2.17 7.90 -21.94
N MET A 125 1.45 7.61 -23.01
CA MET A 125 1.03 8.58 -24.01
C MET A 125 -0.34 9.15 -23.68
N ILE A 126 -0.63 10.35 -24.16
CA ILE A 126 -1.98 10.93 -24.15
C ILE A 126 -2.66 10.53 -25.48
N PRO A 127 -3.64 9.61 -25.48
CA PRO A 127 -4.28 9.15 -26.73
C PRO A 127 -5.13 10.24 -27.39
N LYS A 128 -5.67 11.19 -26.61
CA LYS A 128 -6.49 12.32 -27.09
C LYS A 128 -6.20 13.57 -26.27
N PHE A 129 -5.69 14.62 -26.90
CA PHE A 129 -5.34 15.86 -26.20
C PHE A 129 -6.55 16.70 -25.76
N GLU A 130 -7.74 16.42 -26.30
CA GLU A 130 -9.00 16.98 -25.82
C GLU A 130 -9.41 16.41 -24.44
N GLU A 131 -8.84 15.26 -24.06
CA GLU A 131 -9.08 14.57 -22.78
C GLU A 131 -7.73 14.26 -22.08
N PRO A 132 -6.92 15.28 -21.73
CA PRO A 132 -5.52 15.07 -21.33
C PRO A 132 -5.33 14.38 -19.97
N GLY A 133 -6.43 14.13 -19.24
CA GLY A 133 -6.43 13.34 -18.00
C GLY A 133 -6.56 11.83 -18.23
N HIS A 134 -6.74 11.37 -19.47
CA HIS A 134 -6.66 9.95 -19.85
C HIS A 134 -5.30 9.67 -20.46
N TRP A 135 -4.57 8.72 -19.89
CA TRP A 135 -3.26 8.29 -20.35
C TRP A 135 -3.26 6.81 -20.66
N GLN A 136 -2.42 6.41 -21.61
CA GLN A 136 -2.37 5.05 -22.10
C GLN A 136 -0.94 4.56 -22.20
N HIS A 137 -0.70 3.38 -21.65
CA HIS A 137 0.55 2.68 -21.74
C HIS A 137 0.32 1.34 -22.44
N THR A 138 1.22 1.01 -23.34
CA THR A 138 1.22 -0.25 -24.09
C THR A 138 2.60 -0.86 -23.93
N GLU A 139 2.65 -2.04 -23.31
CA GLU A 139 3.86 -2.84 -23.24
C GLU A 139 3.53 -4.23 -23.79
N ASP A 140 4.33 -4.69 -24.75
CA ASP A 140 4.13 -5.96 -25.45
C ASP A 140 4.12 -7.15 -24.47
N ILE A 141 4.86 -7.04 -23.36
CA ILE A 141 4.95 -8.08 -22.33
C ILE A 141 3.67 -8.24 -21.49
N TYR A 142 2.74 -7.28 -21.53
CA TYR A 142 1.54 -7.29 -20.70
C TYR A 142 0.24 -7.65 -21.46
N GLU A 143 0.33 -8.06 -22.73
CA GLU A 143 -0.80 -8.49 -23.58
C GLU A 143 -2.03 -7.55 -23.51
N GLY A 144 -1.83 -6.26 -23.27
CA GLY A 144 -2.94 -5.39 -22.91
C GLY A 144 -2.62 -3.90 -22.86
N ILE A 145 -3.69 -3.13 -22.88
CA ILE A 145 -3.67 -1.67 -22.78
C ILE A 145 -3.83 -1.30 -21.31
N TYR A 146 -2.86 -0.59 -20.75
CA TYR A 146 -2.89 -0.06 -19.40
C TYR A 146 -3.38 1.39 -19.44
N ASN A 147 -4.66 1.59 -19.11
CA ASN A 147 -5.27 2.93 -19.08
C ASN A 147 -5.11 3.54 -17.70
N THR A 148 -4.71 4.80 -17.65
CA THR A 148 -4.65 5.61 -16.44
C THR A 148 -5.61 6.78 -16.59
N TYR A 149 -6.41 7.05 -15.56
CA TYR A 149 -7.34 8.15 -15.52
C TYR A 149 -7.07 8.99 -14.27
N VAL A 150 -6.86 10.29 -14.45
CA VAL A 150 -7.02 11.25 -13.35
C VAL A 150 -8.51 11.46 -13.15
N LEU A 151 -9.07 10.87 -12.10
CA LEU A 151 -10.52 10.92 -11.84
C LEU A 151 -10.93 12.27 -11.26
N ASP A 152 -10.10 12.84 -10.37
CA ASP A 152 -10.32 14.17 -9.78
C ASP A 152 -9.02 14.70 -9.18
N THR A 153 -8.86 16.02 -9.06
CA THR A 153 -7.73 16.67 -8.36
C THR A 153 -8.03 18.15 -8.12
N ASP A 154 -7.52 18.71 -7.02
CA ASP A 154 -7.43 20.16 -6.83
C ASP A 154 -6.04 20.73 -7.17
N TYR A 155 -5.14 19.87 -7.65
CA TYR A 155 -3.74 20.10 -8.03
C TYR A 155 -2.79 20.46 -6.88
N ASP A 156 -3.28 21.16 -5.87
CA ASP A 156 -2.49 21.81 -4.82
C ASP A 156 -2.45 20.99 -3.51
N ASN A 157 -3.42 20.11 -3.27
CA ASN A 157 -3.50 19.33 -2.04
C ASN A 157 -3.66 17.84 -2.31
N TRP A 158 -4.59 17.45 -3.18
CA TRP A 158 -4.97 16.07 -3.41
C TRP A 158 -5.20 15.72 -4.89
N GLY A 159 -5.08 14.43 -5.20
CA GLY A 159 -5.41 13.87 -6.51
C GLY A 159 -5.93 12.45 -6.37
N LEU A 160 -6.74 12.02 -7.33
CA LEU A 160 -7.25 10.66 -7.44
C LEU A 160 -6.91 10.11 -8.81
N VAL A 161 -6.06 9.09 -8.85
CA VAL A 161 -5.64 8.42 -10.08
C VAL A 161 -6.09 6.97 -10.04
N MET A 162 -6.62 6.47 -11.15
CA MET A 162 -7.01 5.08 -11.30
C MET A 162 -6.29 4.46 -12.50
N HIS A 163 -5.80 3.25 -12.34
CA HIS A 163 -5.23 2.47 -13.41
C HIS A 163 -6.03 1.22 -13.68
N CYS A 164 -6.15 0.83 -14.95
CA CYS A 164 -6.78 -0.42 -15.31
C CYS A 164 -6.20 -1.03 -16.59
N ALA A 165 -5.93 -2.33 -16.54
CA ALA A 165 -5.51 -3.12 -17.69
C ALA A 165 -6.40 -4.36 -17.85
N GLU A 166 -7.01 -4.48 -19.02
CA GLU A 166 -7.73 -5.69 -19.40
C GLU A 166 -6.74 -6.73 -19.91
N LYS A 167 -6.90 -7.98 -19.48
CA LYS A 167 -6.10 -9.12 -19.95
C LYS A 167 -7.02 -10.16 -20.58
N LYS A 168 -6.62 -10.70 -21.72
CA LYS A 168 -7.44 -11.69 -22.43
C LYS A 168 -7.56 -12.96 -21.58
N LYS A 169 -8.79 -13.39 -21.28
CA LYS A 169 -9.12 -14.59 -20.48
C LYS A 169 -8.61 -14.55 -19.03
N GLN A 170 -8.16 -13.41 -18.52
CA GLN A 170 -7.74 -13.24 -17.14
C GLN A 170 -8.53 -12.09 -16.51
N PRO A 171 -8.65 -12.05 -15.16
CA PRO A 171 -9.12 -10.87 -14.46
C PRO A 171 -8.35 -9.62 -14.90
N ARG A 172 -9.05 -8.50 -15.00
CA ARG A 172 -8.38 -7.21 -15.21
C ARG A 172 -7.48 -6.91 -14.01
N TYR A 173 -6.43 -6.14 -14.23
CA TYR A 173 -5.74 -5.43 -13.16
C TYR A 173 -6.41 -4.08 -12.96
N LEU A 174 -6.76 -3.73 -11.72
CA LEU A 174 -7.36 -2.44 -11.36
C LEU A 174 -6.66 -1.92 -10.11
N SER A 175 -6.18 -0.68 -10.14
CA SER A 175 -5.62 -0.01 -8.98
C SER A 175 -6.06 1.45 -8.89
N ALA A 176 -6.00 2.02 -7.69
CA ALA A 176 -6.30 3.42 -7.45
C ALA A 176 -5.37 4.02 -6.38
N LEU A 177 -4.98 5.27 -6.60
CA LEU A 177 -4.08 6.04 -5.75
C LEU A 177 -4.81 7.29 -5.27
N LEU A 178 -4.91 7.47 -3.95
CA LEU A 178 -5.15 8.79 -3.38
C LEU A 178 -3.79 9.46 -3.17
N LEU A 179 -3.62 10.60 -3.82
CA LEU A 179 -2.40 11.37 -3.85
C LEU A 179 -2.54 12.59 -2.95
N ALA A 180 -1.45 12.96 -2.29
CA ALA A 180 -1.37 14.13 -1.44
C ALA A 180 -0.07 14.92 -1.66
N ARG A 181 -0.15 16.25 -1.73
CA ARG A 181 1.06 17.09 -1.77
C ARG A 181 1.80 17.06 -0.43
N LYS A 182 1.08 16.79 0.66
CA LYS A 182 1.62 16.58 2.01
C LYS A 182 1.61 15.08 2.37
N PRO A 183 2.32 14.66 3.44
CA PRO A 183 2.36 13.25 3.85
C PRO A 183 1.02 12.64 4.28
N ALA A 184 -0.03 13.45 4.47
CA ALA A 184 -1.36 13.01 4.85
C ALA A 184 -2.43 13.96 4.28
N LEU A 185 -3.65 13.45 4.19
CA LEU A 185 -4.87 14.21 3.89
C LEU A 185 -5.78 14.25 5.12
N ALA A 186 -6.68 15.21 5.18
CA ALA A 186 -7.73 15.25 6.19
C ALA A 186 -8.83 14.21 5.88
N ASP A 187 -9.51 13.73 6.93
CA ASP A 187 -10.54 12.68 6.81
C ASP A 187 -11.68 13.03 5.84
N ASN A 188 -12.03 14.31 5.75
CA ASN A 188 -13.05 14.81 4.82
C ASN A 188 -12.58 14.74 3.36
N GLU A 189 -11.30 15.01 3.10
CA GLU A 189 -10.71 14.87 1.76
C GLU A 189 -10.66 13.40 1.35
N ILE A 190 -10.22 12.52 2.26
CA ILE A 190 -10.21 11.06 2.04
C ILE A 190 -11.62 10.55 1.75
N SER A 191 -12.61 10.95 2.56
CA SER A 191 -14.00 10.54 2.39
C SER A 191 -14.58 11.03 1.06
N PHE A 192 -14.28 12.27 0.68
CA PHE A 192 -14.68 12.84 -0.61
C PHE A 192 -14.11 12.04 -1.79
N LEU A 193 -12.81 11.73 -1.77
CA LEU A 193 -12.14 11.01 -2.86
C LEU A 193 -12.60 9.55 -2.96
N ARG A 194 -12.81 8.88 -1.83
CA ARG A 194 -13.38 7.52 -1.82
C ARG A 194 -14.78 7.49 -2.39
N GLY A 195 -15.57 8.55 -2.21
CA GLY A 195 -16.88 8.72 -2.84
C GLY A 195 -16.85 8.88 -4.37
N LYS A 196 -15.68 9.17 -4.96
CA LYS A 196 -15.47 9.28 -6.42
C LYS A 196 -14.98 7.98 -7.07
N LEU A 197 -14.63 6.97 -6.27
CA LEU A 197 -14.19 5.68 -6.81
C LEU A 197 -15.34 4.98 -7.56
N PRO A 198 -15.04 4.25 -8.65
CA PRO A 198 -16.04 3.40 -9.29
C PRO A 198 -16.49 2.29 -8.33
N GLN A 199 -17.75 1.84 -8.47
CA GLN A 199 -18.34 0.78 -7.63
C GLN A 199 -17.56 -0.54 -7.65
N ASP A 200 -16.78 -0.73 -8.71
CA ASP A 200 -15.83 -1.82 -8.92
C ASP A 200 -14.67 -1.88 -7.92
N ILE A 201 -14.40 -0.78 -7.20
CA ILE A 201 -13.39 -0.70 -6.14
C ILE A 201 -14.11 -0.76 -4.80
N ASP A 202 -13.88 -1.85 -4.07
CA ASP A 202 -14.32 -1.94 -2.69
C ASP A 202 -13.41 -1.06 -1.84
N ALA A 203 -13.95 0.08 -1.39
CA ALA A 203 -13.21 1.03 -0.59
C ALA A 203 -12.63 0.40 0.69
N SER A 204 -13.19 -0.69 1.23
CA SER A 204 -12.59 -1.37 2.40
C SER A 204 -11.18 -1.91 2.15
N PHE A 205 -10.78 -2.08 0.88
CA PHE A 205 -9.44 -2.48 0.45
C PHE A 205 -8.58 -1.29 -0.03
N MET A 206 -9.05 -0.05 0.14
CA MET A 206 -8.18 1.13 0.02
C MET A 206 -7.36 1.24 1.30
N PHE A 207 -6.14 0.71 1.25
CA PHE A 207 -5.23 0.62 2.37
C PHE A 207 -4.48 1.93 2.58
N ASP A 208 -4.32 2.33 3.84
CA ASP A 208 -3.49 3.47 4.21
C ASP A 208 -2.02 3.16 3.94
N ILE A 209 -1.33 4.12 3.33
CA ILE A 209 0.11 4.05 3.12
C ILE A 209 0.77 4.97 4.15
N GLY A 210 1.45 4.37 5.12
CA GLY A 210 2.20 5.11 6.12
C GLY A 210 3.31 5.94 5.49
N GLN A 211 3.30 7.25 5.71
CA GLN A 211 4.34 8.18 5.24
C GLN A 211 5.33 8.56 6.36
N GLU A 212 5.28 7.85 7.50
CA GLU A 212 6.17 8.08 8.63
C GLU A 212 7.51 7.36 8.47
N SER A 213 8.57 7.96 9.01
CA SER A 213 9.92 7.38 9.06
C SER A 213 10.50 6.99 7.70
N CYS A 214 10.19 7.73 6.64
CA CYS A 214 10.73 7.49 5.28
C CYS A 214 12.19 7.95 5.09
N ASP A 215 12.90 8.20 6.18
CA ASP A 215 14.30 8.63 6.20
C ASP A 215 15.22 7.42 6.43
N ASN A 216 16.47 7.51 5.97
CA ASN A 216 17.50 6.45 6.11
C ASN A 216 17.10 5.10 5.51
N LEU A 217 16.33 5.10 4.41
CA LEU A 217 16.01 3.88 3.68
C LEU A 217 17.27 3.33 3.00
N MET A 218 17.42 2.00 2.97
CA MET A 218 18.53 1.36 2.27
C MET A 218 18.31 1.49 0.75
N GLU A 219 19.24 2.13 0.05
CA GLU A 219 19.12 2.36 -1.39
C GLU A 219 19.90 1.28 -2.16
N SER A 220 19.33 0.06 -2.20
CA SER A 220 19.86 -1.11 -2.91
C SER A 220 21.22 -1.65 -2.41
N SER A 221 21.61 -2.83 -2.94
CA SER A 221 22.64 -3.79 -2.46
C SER A 221 24.03 -3.29 -2.05
N ARG A 222 24.38 -2.01 -2.28
CA ARG A 222 25.65 -1.42 -1.85
C ARG A 222 25.71 -1.17 -0.34
N ASP A 223 24.56 -0.95 0.27
CA ASP A 223 24.43 -0.70 1.71
C ASP A 223 23.99 -1.94 2.48
N ASP A 224 23.91 -3.11 1.82
CA ASP A 224 23.56 -4.38 2.47
C ASP A 224 24.59 -4.77 3.55
N PRO A 225 24.23 -4.75 4.84
CA PRO A 225 25.12 -5.17 5.92
C PRO A 225 25.56 -6.63 5.75
N LEU A 226 24.72 -7.48 5.13
CA LEU A 226 25.03 -8.88 4.86
C LEU A 226 26.01 -9.03 3.70
N ALA A 227 26.00 -8.15 2.69
CA ALA A 227 27.05 -8.09 1.67
C ALA A 227 28.42 -7.79 2.31
N TYR A 228 28.47 -6.91 3.30
CA TYR A 228 29.66 -6.66 4.11
C TYR A 228 30.10 -7.90 4.91
N VAL A 229 29.17 -8.62 5.54
CA VAL A 229 29.47 -9.85 6.31
C VAL A 229 29.93 -10.99 5.40
N VAL A 230 29.32 -11.18 4.23
CA VAL A 230 29.67 -12.22 3.26
C VAL A 230 31.04 -11.93 2.63
N ASN A 231 31.30 -10.68 2.20
CA ASN A 231 32.62 -10.28 1.69
C ASN A 231 33.70 -10.38 2.78
N GLY A 232 33.39 -10.02 4.03
CA GLY A 232 34.28 -10.22 5.17
C GLY A 232 34.63 -11.70 5.39
N ARG A 233 33.65 -12.61 5.29
CA ARG A 233 33.86 -14.06 5.38
C ARG A 233 34.65 -14.63 4.21
N GLN A 234 34.44 -14.13 2.99
CA GLN A 234 35.20 -14.55 1.81
C GLN A 234 36.65 -14.08 1.88
N ASN A 235 36.89 -12.83 2.27
CA ASN A 235 38.24 -12.30 2.50
C ASN A 235 38.97 -13.06 3.60
N ALA A 236 38.30 -13.40 4.72
CA ALA A 236 38.90 -14.23 5.76
C ALA A 236 39.27 -15.64 5.26
N LYS A 237 38.42 -16.27 4.42
CA LYS A 237 38.73 -17.58 3.80
C LYS A 237 39.90 -17.51 2.82
N GLU A 238 40.01 -16.45 2.03
CA GLU A 238 41.13 -16.27 1.09
C GLU A 238 42.44 -15.94 1.82
N ILE A 239 42.42 -15.11 2.86
CA ILE A 239 43.58 -14.87 3.72
C ILE A 239 44.04 -16.18 4.39
N PHE A 240 43.11 -17.00 4.88
CA PHE A 240 43.43 -18.29 5.50
C PHE A 240 44.03 -19.29 4.50
N LYS A 241 43.64 -19.24 3.22
CA LYS A 241 44.27 -20.05 2.16
C LYS A 241 45.67 -19.58 1.81
N ILE A 242 45.94 -18.27 1.89
CA ILE A 242 47.27 -17.69 1.62
C ILE A 242 48.23 -18.05 2.77
N VAL A 243 47.77 -17.96 4.02
CA VAL A 243 48.58 -18.28 5.21
C VAL A 243 48.97 -19.76 5.28
N ASN A 244 48.11 -20.68 4.83
CA ASN A 244 48.40 -22.12 4.82
C ASN A 244 49.15 -22.61 3.56
N LYS A 245 49.57 -21.69 2.67
CA LYS A 245 50.39 -21.99 1.49
C LYS A 245 51.85 -21.50 1.62
N LEU A 246 52.20 -20.89 2.75
CA LEU A 246 53.56 -20.63 3.21
C LEU A 246 53.96 -21.68 4.24
#